data_AF-A0A1X6N606-F1
#
_entry.id   AF-A0A1X6N606-F1
#
_cell.length_a   1.000
_cell.length_b   1.000
_cell.length_c   1.000
_cell.angle_alpha   90.00
_cell.angle_beta   90.00
_cell.angle_gamma   90.00
#
_symmetry.space_group_name_H-M   'P 1'
#
loop_
_entity.id
_entity.type
_entity.pdbx_description
1 polymer ?
#
loop_
_entity_poly.entity_id
_entity_poly.type
_entity_poly.pdbx_seq_one_letter_code
_entity_poly.pdbx_strand_id
1 'polypeptide(L)'
;WIIKDYNSNTQTISPESNANLQAAWGDQGVTVLPAGAYVWVIKSTDSGYTIQDGKQTVYWGVADAVDNANVTITAGTGNEKQRWIFHQA
;
A
#
# COMPACT_ATOMS: atom_id res chain seq x y z
N TRP A 1 10.52 4.26 -2.60
CA TRP A 1 9.52 4.40 -1.51
C TRP A 1 10.19 4.03 -0.20
N ILE A 2 9.83 4.71 0.88
CA ILE A 2 10.32 4.44 2.23
C ILE A 2 9.18 3.76 3.01
N ILE A 3 9.45 2.56 3.54
CA ILE A 3 8.52 1.82 4.39
C ILE A 3 9.11 1.80 5.80
N LYS A 4 8.32 2.21 6.80
CA LYS A 4 8.74 2.21 8.21
C LYS A 4 7.65 1.63 9.07
N ASP A 5 8.01 0.84 10.07
CA ASP A 5 7.07 0.42 11.11
C ASP A 5 6.55 1.63 11.87
N TYR A 6 5.22 1.74 11.96
CA TYR A 6 4.52 2.71 12.80
C TYR A 6 4.30 2.13 14.21
N ASN A 7 3.99 0.83 14.26
CA ASN A 7 3.91 0.02 15.47
C ASN A 7 4.27 -1.43 15.11
N SER A 8 4.05 -2.37 16.04
CA SER A 8 4.37 -3.79 15.84
C SER A 8 3.58 -4.51 14.74
N ASN A 9 2.53 -3.90 14.19
CA ASN A 9 1.60 -4.51 13.25
C ASN A 9 1.39 -3.70 11.96
N THR A 10 1.70 -2.41 11.95
CA THR A 10 1.39 -1.52 10.82
C THR A 10 2.59 -0.68 10.40
N GLN A 11 2.68 -0.40 9.11
CA GLN A 11 3.72 0.40 8.46
C GLN A 11 3.16 1.72 7.92
N THR A 12 4.01 2.74 7.86
CA THR A 12 3.82 3.90 7.00
C THR A 12 4.57 3.72 5.70
N ILE A 13 4.05 4.29 4.61
CA ILE A 13 4.65 4.24 3.27
C ILE A 13 4.76 5.68 2.76
N SER A 14 5.97 6.14 2.44
CA SER A 14 6.25 7.52 2.01
C SER A 14 7.07 7.57 0.71
N PRO A 15 6.89 8.60 -0.14
CA PRO A 15 7.80 8.85 -1.25
C PRO A 15 9.23 9.07 -0.74
N GLU A 16 10.21 8.51 -1.44
CA GLU A 16 11.62 8.67 -1.06
C GLU A 16 12.09 10.13 -1.19
N SER A 17 11.58 10.82 -2.22
CA SER A 17 11.88 12.23 -2.47
C SER A 17 11.28 13.19 -1.44
N ASN A 18 10.30 12.76 -0.65
CA ASN A 18 9.64 13.62 0.33
C ASN A 18 9.01 12.82 1.49
N ALA A 19 9.75 12.72 2.59
CA ALA A 19 9.31 12.03 3.80
C ALA A 19 8.17 12.75 4.57
N ASN A 20 7.83 13.99 4.22
CA ASN A 20 6.69 14.71 4.81
C ASN A 20 5.35 14.30 4.16
N LEU A 21 5.37 13.39 3.19
CA LEU A 21 4.20 12.83 2.55
C LEU A 21 4.03 11.35 2.91
N GLN A 22 2.80 10.87 2.88
CA GLN A 22 2.44 9.47 3.17
C GLN A 22 1.35 8.99 2.22
N ALA A 23 1.40 7.70 1.89
CA ALA A 23 0.32 7.03 1.19
C ALA A 23 -0.90 6.91 2.12
N ALA A 24 -2.02 7.47 1.66
CA ALA A 24 -3.27 7.58 2.39
C ALA A 24 -4.42 6.94 1.61
N TRP A 25 -5.55 6.76 2.27
CA TRP A 25 -6.80 6.35 1.63
C TRP A 25 -7.56 7.60 1.18
N GLY A 26 -7.69 7.78 -0.14
CA GLY A 26 -8.51 8.82 -0.76
C GLY A 26 -9.74 8.26 -1.47
N ASP A 27 -10.57 9.14 -2.02
CA ASP A 27 -11.87 8.78 -2.61
C ASP A 27 -11.78 7.80 -3.79
N GLN A 28 -10.63 7.73 -4.48
CA GLN A 28 -10.41 6.91 -5.67
C GLN A 28 -9.38 5.78 -5.45
N GLY A 29 -9.01 5.51 -4.19
CA GLY A 29 -7.98 4.52 -3.83
C GLY A 29 -6.80 5.16 -3.10
N VAL A 30 -5.59 4.67 -3.38
CA VAL A 30 -4.38 5.18 -2.74
C VAL A 30 -4.05 6.56 -3.31
N THR A 31 -3.79 7.50 -2.41
CA THR A 31 -3.32 8.84 -2.73
C THR A 31 -2.12 9.20 -1.86
N VAL A 32 -1.46 10.32 -2.13
CA VAL A 32 -0.34 10.83 -1.33
C VAL A 32 -0.73 12.17 -0.70
N LEU A 33 -0.71 12.23 0.63
CA LEU A 33 -1.11 13.40 1.43
C LEU A 33 0.02 13.80 2.39
N PRO A 34 -0.01 15.02 2.97
CA PRO A 34 0.84 15.37 4.09
C PRO A 34 0.78 14.31 5.20
N ALA A 35 1.92 13.99 5.80
CA ALA A 35 2.02 12.94 6.81
C ALA A 35 1.01 13.14 7.94
N GLY A 36 0.21 12.11 8.21
CA GLY A 36 -0.94 12.17 9.11
C GLY A 36 -1.18 10.88 9.89
N ALA A 37 -0.15 10.04 10.02
CA ALA A 37 -0.23 8.69 10.60
C ALA A 37 -1.13 7.73 9.78
N TYR A 38 -1.05 7.82 8.45
CA TYR A 38 -1.70 6.84 7.57
C TYR A 38 -0.91 5.54 7.59
N VAL A 39 -1.58 4.44 7.92
CA VAL A 39 -0.94 3.16 8.18
C VAL A 39 -1.57 2.02 7.39
N TRP A 40 -0.73 1.04 7.05
CA TRP A 40 -1.08 -0.14 6.27
C TRP A 40 -0.47 -1.37 6.92
N VAL A 41 -1.09 -2.53 6.72
CA VAL A 41 -0.54 -3.83 7.12
C VAL A 41 0.09 -4.48 5.90
N ILE A 42 1.40 -4.70 5.94
CA ILE A 42 2.12 -5.42 4.90
C ILE A 42 2.35 -6.86 5.34
N LYS A 43 1.85 -7.82 4.56
CA LYS A 43 2.02 -9.25 4.84
C LYS A 43 2.76 -9.95 3.71
N SER A 44 3.73 -10.78 4.06
CA SER A 44 4.34 -11.71 3.11
C SER A 44 3.38 -12.86 2.81
N THR A 45 3.53 -13.40 1.61
CA THR A 45 2.85 -14.59 1.08
C THR A 45 3.86 -15.39 0.26
N ASP A 46 3.52 -16.62 -0.14
CA ASP A 46 4.42 -17.47 -0.94
C ASP A 46 4.79 -16.88 -2.31
N SER A 47 4.07 -15.85 -2.77
CA SER A 47 4.26 -15.27 -4.10
C SER A 47 4.59 -13.77 -4.10
N GLY A 48 4.78 -13.16 -2.93
CA GLY A 48 5.01 -11.72 -2.79
C GLY A 48 4.39 -11.16 -1.52
N TYR A 49 3.86 -9.93 -1.59
CA TYR A 49 3.26 -9.23 -0.46
C TYR A 49 1.86 -8.72 -0.77
N THR A 50 1.03 -8.61 0.26
CA THR A 50 -0.21 -7.83 0.22
C THR A 50 -0.08 -6.60 1.10
N ILE A 51 -0.70 -5.49 0.68
CA ILE A 51 -0.81 -4.26 1.47
C ILE A 51 -2.28 -4.06 1.79
N GLN A 52 -2.62 -4.01 3.08
CA GLN A 52 -4.00 -4.00 3.58
C GLN A 52 -4.24 -2.80 4.48
N ASP A 53 -5.51 -2.43 4.69
CA ASP A 53 -5.85 -1.46 5.73
C ASP A 53 -5.56 -2.01 7.14
N GLY A 54 -5.57 -1.13 8.15
CA GLY A 54 -5.30 -1.51 9.54
C GLY A 54 -6.20 -2.62 10.10
N LYS A 55 -7.41 -2.79 9.56
CA LYS A 55 -8.35 -3.85 9.95
C LYS A 55 -8.30 -5.08 9.03
N GLN A 56 -7.45 -5.09 8.00
CA GLN A 56 -7.23 -6.21 7.09
C GLN A 56 -8.50 -6.63 6.31
N THR A 57 -9.33 -5.64 5.97
CA THR A 57 -10.61 -5.80 5.26
C THR A 57 -10.49 -5.52 3.77
N VAL A 58 -9.58 -4.65 3.38
CA VAL A 58 -9.34 -4.23 1.99
C VAL A 58 -7.86 -4.26 1.64
N TYR A 59 -7.59 -4.33 0.35
CA TYR A 59 -6.29 -4.61 -0.23
C TYR A 59 -5.96 -3.55 -1.28
N TRP A 60 -4.70 -3.15 -1.33
CA TRP A 60 -4.16 -2.40 -2.45
C TRP A 60 -4.07 -3.31 -3.68
N GLY A 61 -4.53 -2.82 -4.81
CA GLY A 61 -4.37 -3.51 -6.08
C GLY A 61 -4.47 -2.60 -7.28
N VAL A 62 -4.21 -3.13 -8.46
CA VAL A 62 -4.36 -2.43 -9.74
C VAL A 62 -5.42 -3.11 -10.56
N ALA A 63 -6.36 -2.34 -11.14
CA ALA A 63 -7.42 -2.91 -11.96
C ALA A 63 -6.83 -3.59 -13.20
N ASP A 64 -5.90 -2.90 -13.87
CA ASP A 64 -5.14 -3.39 -15.02
C ASP A 64 -3.67 -3.00 -14.86
N ALA A 65 -2.77 -3.89 -15.25
CA ALA A 65 -1.32 -3.68 -15.15
C ALA A 65 -0.82 -2.85 -16.35
N VAL A 66 -1.27 -1.60 -16.42
CA VAL A 66 -0.92 -0.62 -17.46
C VAL A 66 -0.34 0.64 -16.84
N ASP A 67 0.43 1.38 -17.63
CA ASP A 67 1.00 2.65 -17.19
C ASP A 67 -0.09 3.63 -16.75
N ASN A 68 0.21 4.39 -15.69
CA ASN A 68 -0.70 5.38 -15.09
C ASN A 68 -1.99 4.79 -14.48
N ALA A 69 -2.11 3.47 -14.34
CA ALA A 69 -3.19 2.88 -13.57
C ALA A 69 -3.12 3.31 -12.10
N ASN A 70 -4.25 3.77 -11.57
CA ASN A 70 -4.36 4.10 -10.15
C ASN A 70 -4.30 2.83 -9.29
N VAL A 71 -3.67 2.96 -8.11
CA VAL A 71 -3.75 1.91 -7.09
C VAL A 71 -5.10 2.02 -6.37
N THR A 72 -5.91 1.00 -6.54
CA THR A 72 -7.24 0.86 -5.95
C THR A 72 -7.16 0.27 -4.54
N ILE A 73 -8.22 0.46 -3.76
CA ILE A 73 -8.41 -0.18 -2.46
C ILE A 73 -9.75 -0.92 -2.51
N THR A 74 -9.69 -2.26 -2.56
CA THR A 74 -10.88 -3.10 -2.79
C THR A 74 -10.87 -4.34 -1.89
N ALA A 75 -12.00 -5.07 -1.83
CA ALA A 75 -12.07 -6.33 -1.11
C ALA A 75 -11.05 -7.34 -1.64
N GLY A 76 -10.53 -8.20 -0.77
CA GLY A 76 -9.53 -9.21 -1.12
C GLY A 76 -10.05 -10.20 -2.15
N THR A 77 -9.36 -10.33 -3.28
CA THR A 77 -9.66 -11.29 -4.35
C THR A 77 -8.70 -12.48 -4.35
N GLY A 78 -7.54 -12.34 -3.69
CA GLY A 78 -6.49 -13.38 -3.66
C GLY A 78 -5.76 -13.58 -4.98
N ASN A 79 -6.00 -12.71 -5.97
CA ASN A 79 -5.36 -12.81 -7.29
C ASN A 79 -4.12 -11.91 -7.40
N GLU A 80 -3.42 -12.04 -8.51
CA GLU A 80 -2.17 -11.33 -8.80
C GLU A 80 -2.32 -9.81 -8.84
N LYS A 81 -3.53 -9.29 -9.07
CA LYS A 81 -3.80 -7.85 -9.14
C LYS A 81 -3.68 -7.13 -7.79
N GLN A 82 -3.66 -7.87 -6.68
CA GLN A 82 -3.50 -7.36 -5.32
C GLN A 82 -2.16 -7.80 -4.68
N ARG A 83 -1.20 -8.23 -5.50
CA ARG A 83 0.10 -8.72 -5.08
C ARG A 83 1.21 -7.76 -5.48
N TRP A 84 2.13 -7.52 -4.55
CA TRP A 84 3.23 -6.59 -4.68
C TRP A 84 4.56 -7.30 -4.46
N ILE A 85 5.60 -6.85 -5.16
CA ILE A 85 6.98 -7.30 -4.95
C ILE A 85 7.80 -6.08 -4.55
N PHE A 86 8.55 -6.19 -3.46
CA PHE A 86 9.47 -5.15 -3.00
C PHE A 86 10.91 -5.57 -3.27
N HIS A 87 11.68 -4.64 -3.82
CA HIS A 87 13.13 -4.79 -4.00
C HIS A 87 13.79 -3.71 -3.17
N GLN A 88 14.83 -4.07 -2.41
CA GLN A 88 15.69 -3.04 -1.82
C GLN A 88 16.43 -2.31 -2.94
N ALA A 89 16.41 -0.97 -2.86
CA ALA A 89 17.16 -0.09 -3.73
C ALA A 89 18.59 0.10 -3.21
#